data_AF-P27843-F1
#
_entry.id   AF-P27843-F1
#
_cell.length_a   1.000
_cell.length_b   1.000
_cell.length_c   1.000
_cell.angle_alpha   90.00
_cell.angle_beta   90.00
_cell.angle_gamma   90.00
#
_symmetry.space_group_name_H-M   'P 1'
#
loop_
_entity.id
_entity.type
_entity.pdbx_description
1 polymer ?
#
loop_
_entity_poly.entity_id
_entity_poly.type
_entity_poly.pdbx_seq_one_letter_code
_entity_poly.pdbx_strand_id
1 'polypeptide(L)'
;MLRIFIPTSNGKISRRRYIFSFILINFIFAFLIIFFNDGEAGFLVIVSTIVLHYLVINMNCQRLRDSGFIYIKTYVFGTLAVYIISIITMIAEDFACSGNGSMIFLICYFSTFSMLMLAPTDSSKQ
;
A
#
# COMPACT_ATOMS: atom_id res chain seq x y z
N MET A 1 -1.42 -9.96 14.89
CA MET A 1 -1.01 -9.61 13.51
C MET A 1 -2.03 -10.05 12.44
N LEU A 2 -2.85 -11.08 12.67
CA LEU A 2 -3.87 -11.54 11.69
C LEU A 2 -4.87 -10.48 11.19
N ARG A 3 -5.19 -9.46 11.99
CA ARG A 3 -6.10 -8.35 11.60
C ARG A 3 -5.61 -7.49 10.43
N ILE A 4 -4.35 -7.62 10.01
CA ILE A 4 -3.81 -6.90 8.85
C ILE A 4 -4.28 -7.53 7.54
N PHE A 5 -4.52 -8.85 7.53
CA PHE A 5 -4.92 -9.58 6.33
C PHE A 5 -6.42 -9.44 6.03
N ILE A 6 -7.23 -9.34 7.08
CA ILE A 6 -8.69 -9.24 6.95
C ILE A 6 -9.05 -7.75 6.82
N PRO A 7 -9.86 -7.36 5.84
CA PRO A 7 -10.36 -6.01 5.76
C PRO A 7 -11.33 -5.83 6.92
N THR A 8 -11.03 -4.87 7.79
CA THR A 8 -11.88 -4.56 8.93
C THR A 8 -12.25 -3.10 8.87
N SER A 9 -13.52 -2.78 9.10
CA SER A 9 -14.05 -1.41 9.16
C SER A 9 -13.59 -0.67 10.42
N ASN A 10 -13.28 -1.39 11.49
CA ASN A 10 -13.02 -0.83 12.83
C ASN A 10 -11.57 -1.02 13.29
N GLY A 11 -10.75 -1.73 12.52
CA GLY A 11 -9.37 -2.02 12.87
C GLY A 11 -8.53 -0.75 12.99
N LYS A 12 -7.78 -0.64 14.08
CA LYS A 12 -6.77 0.39 14.30
C LYS A 12 -5.42 -0.27 14.49
N ILE A 13 -4.37 0.34 13.95
CA ILE A 13 -2.98 -0.11 14.12
C ILE A 13 -2.16 1.04 14.67
N SER A 14 -1.41 0.77 15.74
CA SER A 14 -0.51 1.76 16.32
C SER A 14 0.66 2.03 15.37
N ARG A 15 1.21 3.25 15.44
CA ARG A 15 2.32 3.70 14.58
C ARG A 15 3.49 2.70 14.52
N ARG A 16 3.97 2.21 15.67
CA ARG A 16 5.08 1.25 15.71
C ARG A 16 4.77 -0.06 14.98
N ARG A 17 3.53 -0.57 15.15
CA ARG A 17 3.08 -1.78 14.46
C ARG A 17 2.90 -1.52 12.95
N TYR A 18 2.40 -0.35 12.58
CA TYR A 18 2.28 0.06 11.18
C TYR A 18 3.64 0.05 10.47
N ILE A 19 4.65 0.74 11.02
CA ILE A 19 6.00 0.80 10.42
C ILE A 19 6.57 -0.62 10.28
N PHE A 20 6.52 -1.41 11.35
CA PHE A 20 7.06 -2.76 11.34
C PHE A 20 6.34 -3.65 10.32
N SER A 21 5.01 -3.62 10.29
CA SER A 21 4.22 -4.41 9.34
C SER A 21 4.40 -3.96 7.90
N PHE A 22 4.53 -2.66 7.65
CA PHE A 22 4.80 -2.14 6.31
C PHE A 22 6.14 -2.64 5.79
N ILE A 23 7.21 -2.52 6.58
CA ILE A 23 8.55 -3.02 6.20
C ILE A 23 8.51 -4.53 5.98
N LEU A 24 7.92 -5.28 6.92
CA LEU A 24 7.87 -6.74 6.86
C LEU A 24 7.11 -7.23 5.62
N ILE A 25 5.95 -6.64 5.33
CA ILE A 25 5.14 -7.01 4.16
C ILE A 25 5.88 -6.68 2.87
N ASN A 26 6.46 -5.48 2.74
CA ASN A 26 7.23 -5.14 1.54
C ASN A 26 8.42 -6.08 1.35
N PHE A 27 9.13 -6.44 2.43
CA PHE A 27 10.25 -7.37 2.35
C PHE A 27 9.82 -8.78 1.88
N ILE A 28 8.76 -9.33 2.48
CA ILE A 28 8.23 -10.65 2.10
C ILE A 28 7.77 -10.65 0.65
N PHE A 29 6.99 -9.64 0.24
CA PHE A 29 6.46 -9.59 -1.12
C PHE A 29 7.52 -9.28 -2.17
N ALA A 30 8.54 -8.48 -1.84
CA ALA A 30 9.69 -8.29 -2.73
C ALA A 30 10.40 -9.63 -2.99
N PHE A 31 10.66 -10.41 -1.94
CA PHE A 31 11.25 -11.74 -2.08
C PHE A 31 10.38 -12.67 -2.93
N LEU A 32 9.06 -12.71 -2.66
CA LEU A 32 8.13 -13.54 -3.43
C LEU A 32 8.06 -13.12 -4.91
N ILE A 33 8.00 -11.82 -5.19
CA ILE A 33 7.92 -11.31 -6.57
C ILE A 33 9.20 -11.66 -7.35
N ILE A 34 10.37 -11.46 -6.75
CA ILE A 34 11.65 -11.84 -7.38
C ILE A 34 11.69 -13.34 -7.62
N PHE A 35 11.38 -14.14 -6.60
CA PHE A 35 11.39 -15.60 -6.70
C PHE A 35 10.44 -16.13 -7.79
N PHE A 36 9.21 -15.59 -7.88
CA PHE A 36 8.25 -16.01 -8.91
C PHE A 36 8.61 -15.49 -10.30
N ASN A 37 9.24 -14.32 -10.40
CA ASN A 37 9.72 -13.79 -11.66
C ASN A 37 10.84 -14.67 -12.23
N ASP A 38 11.81 -15.06 -11.40
CA ASP A 38 12.90 -15.96 -11.80
C ASP A 38 12.41 -17.36 -12.17
N GLY A 39 11.30 -17.80 -11.57
CA GLY A 39 10.62 -19.05 -11.92
C GLY A 39 9.66 -18.95 -13.12
N GLU A 40 9.68 -17.85 -13.89
CA GLU A 40 8.78 -17.57 -15.03
C GLU A 40 7.27 -17.68 -14.71
N ALA A 41 6.91 -17.57 -13.43
CA ALA A 41 5.54 -17.69 -12.95
C ALA A 41 4.83 -16.33 -12.99
N GLY A 42 4.67 -15.74 -14.18
CA GLY A 42 4.14 -14.39 -14.38
C GLY A 42 2.76 -14.15 -13.72
N PHE A 43 1.88 -15.15 -13.70
CA PHE A 43 0.61 -15.07 -12.99
C PHE A 43 0.79 -14.85 -11.48
N LEU A 44 1.73 -15.55 -10.85
CA LEU A 44 2.00 -15.41 -9.41
C LEU A 44 2.64 -14.06 -9.09
N VAL A 45 3.44 -13.50 -10.00
CA VAL A 45 3.97 -12.13 -9.87
C VAL A 45 2.81 -11.10 -9.82
N ILE A 46 1.85 -11.21 -10.73
CA ILE A 46 0.67 -10.32 -10.77
C ILE A 46 -0.15 -10.47 -9.48
N VAL A 47 -0.48 -11.71 -9.09
CA VAL A 47 -1.25 -11.98 -7.87
C VAL A 47 -0.52 -11.44 -6.64
N SER A 48 0.79 -11.67 -6.53
CA SER A 48 1.60 -11.18 -5.40
C SER A 48 1.60 -9.65 -5.34
N THR A 49 1.70 -8.97 -6.48
CA THR A 49 1.65 -7.51 -6.56
C THR A 49 0.30 -6.95 -6.12
N ILE A 50 -0.80 -7.56 -6.57
CA ILE A 50 -2.16 -7.17 -6.17
C ILE A 50 -2.35 -7.37 -4.66
N VAL A 51 -1.91 -8.51 -4.12
CA VAL A 51 -2.03 -8.81 -2.69
C VAL A 51 -1.19 -7.83 -1.86
N LEU A 52 0.04 -7.49 -2.29
CA LEU A 52 0.87 -6.47 -1.64
C LEU A 52 0.10 -5.15 -1.52
N HIS A 53 -0.45 -4.66 -2.63
CA HIS A 53 -1.15 -3.38 -2.66
C HIS A 53 -2.42 -3.40 -1.82
N TYR A 54 -3.17 -4.50 -1.87
CA TYR A 54 -4.34 -4.70 -1.02
C TYR A 54 -3.98 -4.63 0.47
N LEU A 55 -2.92 -5.33 0.90
CA LEU A 55 -2.48 -5.33 2.29
C LEU A 55 -2.03 -3.94 2.75
N VAL A 56 -1.29 -3.23 1.91
CA VAL A 56 -0.82 -1.88 2.20
C VAL A 56 -1.98 -0.90 2.31
N ILE A 57 -2.95 -0.94 1.40
CA ILE A 57 -4.15 -0.11 1.48
C ILE A 57 -4.93 -0.40 2.77
N ASN A 58 -5.11 -1.68 3.14
CA ASN A 58 -5.80 -2.05 4.38
C ASN A 58 -5.06 -1.51 5.62
N MET A 59 -3.74 -1.68 5.69
CA MET A 59 -2.92 -1.14 6.78
C MET A 59 -3.01 0.38 6.86
N ASN A 60 -2.92 1.07 5.71
CA ASN A 60 -3.02 2.52 5.64
C ASN A 60 -4.39 2.99 6.16
N CYS A 61 -5.48 2.30 5.80
CA CYS A 61 -6.81 2.59 6.33
C CYS A 61 -6.90 2.40 7.85
N GLN A 62 -6.30 1.33 8.39
CA GLN A 62 -6.26 1.10 9.83
C GLN A 62 -5.45 2.18 10.56
N ARG A 63 -4.37 2.68 9.95
CA ARG A 63 -3.54 3.75 10.52
C ARG A 63 -4.22 5.12 10.43
N LEU A 64 -4.92 5.40 9.33
CA LEU A 64 -5.77 6.59 9.17
C LEU A 64 -6.85 6.65 10.27
N ARG A 65 -7.53 5.53 10.56
CA ARG A 65 -8.49 5.44 11.67
C ARG A 65 -7.85 5.68 13.04
N ASP A 66 -6.63 5.20 13.22
CA ASP A 66 -5.88 5.42 14.45
C ASP A 66 -5.48 6.89 14.62
N SER A 67 -5.29 7.62 13.52
CA SER A 67 -5.05 9.07 13.51
C SER A 67 -6.31 9.96 13.58
N GLY A 68 -7.51 9.36 13.63
CA GLY A 68 -8.78 10.12 13.68
C GLY A 68 -9.29 10.59 12.32
N PHE A 69 -8.71 10.10 11.22
CA PHE A 69 -9.14 10.49 9.87
C PHE A 69 -10.50 9.90 9.52
N ILE A 70 -11.46 10.77 9.19
CA ILE A 70 -12.86 10.41 8.97
C ILE A 70 -13.09 9.90 7.53
N TYR A 71 -12.37 10.45 6.53
CA TYR A 71 -12.65 10.23 5.10
C TYR A 71 -11.92 9.05 4.47
N ILE A 72 -11.94 7.89 5.13
CA ILE A 72 -11.17 6.70 4.71
C ILE A 72 -11.59 6.23 3.30
N LYS A 73 -12.88 6.34 2.95
CA LYS A 73 -13.37 5.99 1.61
C LYS A 73 -12.71 6.85 0.53
N THR A 74 -12.57 8.16 0.77
CA THR A 74 -11.93 9.09 -0.14
C THR A 74 -10.46 8.74 -0.35
N TYR A 75 -9.75 8.33 0.71
CA TYR A 75 -8.38 7.82 0.60
C TYR A 75 -8.29 6.60 -0.32
N VAL A 76 -9.20 5.62 -0.17
CA VAL A 76 -9.21 4.42 -1.02
C VAL A 76 -9.47 4.79 -2.48
N PHE A 77 -10.48 5.61 -2.75
CA PHE A 77 -10.78 6.06 -4.11
C PHE A 77 -9.62 6.85 -4.72
N GLY A 78 -8.99 7.75 -3.97
CA GLY A 78 -7.83 8.50 -4.43
C GLY A 78 -6.65 7.59 -4.76
N THR A 79 -6.38 6.59 -3.92
CA THR A 79 -5.30 5.62 -4.18
C THR A 79 -5.57 4.81 -5.44
N LEU A 80 -6.81 4.35 -5.64
CA LEU A 80 -7.21 3.62 -6.84
C LEU A 80 -7.10 4.50 -8.10
N ALA A 81 -7.48 5.77 -8.02
CA ALA A 81 -7.33 6.71 -9.13
C ALA A 81 -5.86 6.91 -9.52
N VAL A 82 -4.96 7.05 -8.53
CA VAL A 82 -3.52 7.14 -8.79
C VAL A 82 -3.00 5.87 -9.46
N TYR A 83 -3.45 4.69 -9.03
CA TYR A 83 -3.03 3.43 -9.64
C TYR A 83 -3.47 3.33 -11.10
N ILE A 84 -4.71 3.73 -11.42
CA ILE A 84 -5.22 3.75 -12.79
C ILE A 84 -4.40 4.72 -13.66
N ILE A 85 -4.14 5.94 -13.18
CA ILE A 85 -3.33 6.93 -13.91
C ILE A 85 -1.91 6.42 -14.14
N SER A 86 -1.31 5.79 -13.11
CA SER A 86 0.03 5.22 -13.20
C SER A 86 0.09 4.12 -14.27
N ILE A 87 -0.89 3.22 -14.30
CA ILE A 87 -0.98 2.14 -15.30
C ILE A 87 -1.18 2.71 -16.71
N ILE A 88 -2.07 3.68 -16.90
CA ILE A 88 -2.29 4.32 -18.21
C ILE A 88 -0.98 4.97 -18.70
N THR A 89 -0.26 5.64 -17.80
CA THR A 89 1.01 6.27 -18.13
C THR A 89 2.08 5.23 -18.46
N MET A 90 2.16 4.13 -17.70
CA MET A 90 3.08 3.03 -18.01
C MET A 90 2.77 2.40 -19.36
N ILE A 91 1.50 2.20 -19.73
CA ILE A 91 1.12 1.70 -21.06
C ILE A 91 1.57 2.66 -22.16
N ALA A 92 1.38 3.97 -21.96
CA ALA A 92 1.82 4.99 -22.91
C ALA A 92 3.36 5.07 -23.05
N GLU A 93 4.09 4.60 -22.05
CA GLU A 93 5.55 4.57 -21.99
C GLU A 93 6.11 3.15 -22.27
N ASP A 94 5.35 2.28 -22.93
CA ASP A 94 5.73 0.90 -23.27
C ASP A 94 6.25 0.09 -22.06
N PHE A 95 5.65 0.30 -20.90
CA PHE A 95 6.00 -0.30 -19.62
C PHE A 95 7.45 -0.03 -19.17
N ALA A 96 8.03 1.11 -19.55
CA ALA A 96 9.34 1.52 -19.07
C ALA A 96 9.36 1.65 -17.53
N CYS A 97 10.18 0.84 -16.86
CA CYS A 97 10.33 0.87 -15.39
C CYS A 97 10.92 2.18 -14.85
N SER A 98 11.58 2.97 -15.70
CA SER A 98 12.08 4.32 -15.37
C SER A 98 11.14 5.43 -15.84
N GLY A 99 9.99 5.07 -16.43
CA GLY A 99 8.99 6.01 -16.92
C GLY A 99 8.22 6.70 -15.79
N ASN A 100 7.52 7.79 -16.14
CA ASN A 100 6.75 8.57 -15.19
C ASN A 100 5.65 7.76 -14.52
N GLY A 101 5.06 6.78 -15.22
CA GLY A 101 4.00 5.95 -14.63
C GLY A 101 4.45 5.21 -13.38
N SER A 102 5.65 4.63 -13.41
CA SER A 102 6.26 4.00 -12.24
C SER A 102 6.60 5.00 -11.14
N MET A 103 7.09 6.19 -11.49
CA MET A 103 7.43 7.23 -10.53
C MET A 103 6.21 7.77 -9.81
N ILE A 104 5.10 8.03 -10.52
CA ILE A 104 3.84 8.50 -9.93
C ILE A 104 3.36 7.52 -8.87
N PHE A 105 3.38 6.22 -9.19
CA PHE A 105 3.03 5.16 -8.27
C PHE A 105 3.92 5.19 -7.02
N LEU A 106 5.24 5.18 -7.20
CA LEU A 106 6.21 5.14 -6.09
C LEU A 106 6.11 6.39 -5.21
N ILE A 107 5.95 7.57 -5.80
CA ILE A 107 5.79 8.83 -5.07
C ILE A 107 4.56 8.74 -4.17
N CYS A 108 3.40 8.34 -4.71
CA CYS A 108 2.17 8.23 -3.92
C CYS A 108 2.29 7.17 -2.81
N TYR A 109 2.92 6.04 -3.13
CA TYR A 109 3.13 4.94 -2.20
C TYR A 109 3.98 5.36 -0.99
N PHE A 110 5.14 5.97 -1.23
CA PHE A 110 6.06 6.41 -0.17
C PHE A 110 5.62 7.70 0.52
N SER A 111 4.96 8.62 -0.18
CA SER A 111 4.39 9.83 0.45
C SER A 111 3.32 9.44 1.46
N THR A 112 2.44 8.49 1.10
CA THR A 112 1.39 7.98 2.00
C THR A 112 2.01 7.33 3.22
N PHE A 113 3.00 6.46 3.03
CA PHE A 113 3.72 5.84 4.14
C PHE A 113 4.33 6.88 5.08
N SER A 114 5.01 7.87 4.53
CA SER A 114 5.68 8.94 5.30
C SER A 114 4.68 9.78 6.08
N MET A 115 3.56 10.16 5.46
CA MET A 115 2.48 10.89 6.13
C MET A 115 1.90 10.09 7.29
N LEU A 116 1.64 8.79 7.10
CA LEU A 116 1.05 7.93 8.13
C LEU A 116 2.01 7.57 9.27
N MET A 117 3.30 7.56 8.98
CA MET A 117 4.36 7.45 9.98
C MET A 117 4.36 8.68 10.90
N LEU A 118 4.14 9.88 10.36
CA LEU A 118 4.16 11.14 11.10
C LEU A 118 2.80 11.53 11.71
N ALA A 119 1.70 10.99 11.19
CA ALA A 119 0.35 11.32 11.64
C ALA A 119 0.22 11.15 13.16
N PRO A 120 -0.54 12.01 13.87
CA PRO A 120 -0.79 11.83 15.29
C PRO A 120 -1.60 10.55 15.55
N THR A 121 -1.69 10.16 16.82
CA THR A 121 -2.68 9.17 17.26
C THR A 121 -3.81 9.94 17.91
N ASP A 122 -5.05 9.58 17.57
CA ASP A 122 -6.24 10.26 18.06
C ASP A 122 -6.35 10.04 19.57
N SER A 123 -5.97 11.07 20.34
CA SER A 123 -6.00 11.08 21.80
C SER A 123 -7.39 11.35 22.36
N SER A 124 -8.39 11.64 21.52
CA SER A 124 -9.75 11.98 21.96
C SER A 124 -10.52 10.82 22.63
N LYS A 125 -9.90 9.64 22.77
CA LYS A 125 -10.48 8.46 23.45
C LYS A 125 -9.54 7.79 24.46
N GLN A 126 -8.50 8.49 24.92
CA GLN A 126 -7.76 8.09 26.14
C GLN A 126 -8.35 8.82 27.35
#